data_AF-A0A7G2DR74-F1
#
_entry.id   AF-A0A7G2DR74-F1
#
_cell.length_a   1.000
_cell.length_b   1.000
_cell.length_c   1.000
_cell.angle_alpha   90.00
_cell.angle_beta   90.00
_cell.angle_gamma   90.00
#
_symmetry.space_group_name_H-M   'P 1'
#
loop_
_entity.id
_entity.type
_entity.pdbx_description
1 polymer ?
#
loop_
_entity_poly.entity_id
_entity_poly.type
_entity_poly.pdbx_seq_one_letter_code
_entity_poly.pdbx_strand_id
1 'polypeptide(L)'
;MRGLWIERINAGSRQHGVNYGNFIHGLMKENIQLNRKVLSELSMHEPYSFKALVDVSRKSFPGNKNVVQASRKVDISSINA
;
A
#
# COMPACT_ATOMS: atom_id res chain seq x y z
N MET A 1 -12.42 -5.41 15.54
CA MET A 1 -10.99 -5.57 15.88
C MET A 1 -10.09 -5.70 14.65
N ARG A 2 -10.33 -6.64 13.71
CA ARG A 2 -9.47 -6.79 12.50
C ARG A 2 -9.63 -5.68 11.45
N GLY A 3 -10.82 -5.08 11.34
CA GLY A 3 -11.11 -4.04 10.34
C GLY A 3 -10.22 -2.80 10.44
N LEU A 4 -10.06 -2.26 11.65
CA LEU A 4 -9.24 -1.06 11.89
C LEU A 4 -7.77 -1.25 11.49
N TRP A 5 -7.21 -2.43 11.75
CA TRP A 5 -5.83 -2.75 11.35
C TRP A 5 -5.69 -2.85 9.84
N ILE A 6 -6.68 -3.45 9.16
CA ILE A 6 -6.69 -3.51 7.69
C ILE A 6 -6.78 -2.10 7.11
N GLU A 7 -7.62 -1.25 7.68
CA GLU A 7 -7.78 0.13 7.22
C GLU A 7 -6.48 0.94 7.36
N ARG A 8 -5.79 0.82 8.50
CA ARG A 8 -4.47 1.43 8.73
C ARG A 8 -3.42 0.95 7.73
N ILE A 9 -3.32 -0.37 7.52
CA ILE A 9 -2.39 -0.94 6.54
C ILE A 9 -2.77 -0.49 5.12
N ASN A 10 -4.06 -0.43 4.80
CA ASN A 10 -4.53 0.03 3.49
C ASN A 10 -4.14 1.49 3.24
N ALA A 11 -4.22 2.36 4.26
CA ALA A 11 -3.74 3.74 4.15
C ALA A 11 -2.23 3.81 3.85
N GLY A 12 -1.39 3.09 4.60
CA GLY A 12 0.05 3.04 4.36
C GLY A 12 0.41 2.42 3.00
N SER A 13 -0.21 1.29 2.65
CA SER A 13 -0.02 0.63 1.36
C SER A 13 -0.38 1.54 0.18
N ARG A 14 -1.48 2.30 0.30
CA ARG A 14 -1.92 3.27 -0.73
C ARG A 14 -0.92 4.40 -0.95
N GLN A 15 -0.28 4.90 0.11
CA GLN A 15 0.77 5.93 -0.03
C GLN A 15 1.95 5.45 -0.88
N HIS A 16 2.22 4.16 -0.89
CA HIS A 16 3.25 3.54 -1.71
C HIS A 16 2.74 2.95 -3.04
N GLY A 17 1.47 3.20 -3.39
CA GLY A 17 0.86 2.75 -4.64
C GLY A 17 0.64 1.24 -4.73
N VAL A 18 0.59 0.53 -3.60
CA VAL A 18 0.28 -0.90 -3.53
C VAL A 18 -1.07 -1.12 -2.86
N ASN A 19 -1.83 -2.10 -3.32
CA ASN A 19 -3.03 -2.51 -2.61
C ASN A 19 -2.68 -3.51 -1.50
N TYR A 20 -3.53 -3.59 -0.49
CA TYR A 20 -3.33 -4.48 0.65
C TYR A 20 -3.22 -5.96 0.25
N GLY A 21 -4.08 -6.44 -0.66
CA GLY A 21 -4.09 -7.86 -1.06
C GLY A 21 -2.75 -8.31 -1.65
N ASN A 22 -2.16 -7.47 -2.50
CA ASN A 22 -0.89 -7.72 -3.16
C ASN A 22 0.29 -7.51 -2.25
N PHE A 23 0.20 -6.50 -1.37
CA PHE A 23 1.19 -6.30 -0.34
C PHE A 23 1.33 -7.57 0.52
N ILE A 24 0.21 -8.12 0.99
CA ILE A 24 0.18 -9.35 1.78
C ILE A 24 0.62 -10.56 0.95
N HIS A 25 0.19 -10.66 -0.30
CA HIS A 25 0.61 -11.75 -1.19
C HIS A 25 2.12 -11.75 -1.43
N GLY A 26 2.73 -10.59 -1.66
CA GLY A 26 4.19 -10.45 -1.79
C GLY A 26 4.93 -10.79 -0.51
N LEU A 27 4.42 -10.40 0.66
CA LEU A 27 5.00 -10.81 1.95
C LEU A 27 4.92 -12.32 2.16
N MET A 28 3.80 -12.96 1.80
CA MET A 28 3.65 -14.41 1.88
C MET A 28 4.63 -15.14 0.96
N LYS A 29 4.91 -14.60 -0.22
CA LYS A 29 5.84 -15.17 -1.18
C LYS A 29 7.30 -15.08 -0.72
N GLU A 30 7.67 -14.03 -0.01
CA GLU A 30 8.95 -13.91 0.71
C GLU A 30 8.96 -14.64 2.05
N ASN A 31 7.91 -15.40 2.37
CA ASN A 31 7.76 -16.14 3.62
C ASN A 31 7.81 -15.25 4.89
N ILE A 32 7.41 -13.99 4.76
CA ILE A 32 7.34 -13.02 5.86
C ILE A 32 5.97 -13.13 6.54
N GLN A 33 5.91 -13.92 7.62
CA GLN A 33 4.69 -14.12 8.41
C GLN A 33 4.56 -13.07 9.52
N LEU A 34 4.13 -11.86 9.16
CA LEU A 34 3.86 -10.79 10.13
C LEU A 34 2.38 -10.74 10.56
N ASN A 35 2.16 -10.53 11.86
CA ASN A 35 0.82 -10.31 12.40
C ASN A 35 0.29 -8.95 11.93
N ARG A 36 -1.00 -8.89 11.56
CA ARG A 36 -1.67 -7.67 11.10
C ARG A 36 -1.71 -6.57 12.16
N LYS A 37 -1.69 -6.93 13.45
CA LYS A 37 -1.57 -5.94 14.53
C LYS A 37 -0.25 -5.16 14.42
N VAL A 38 0.86 -5.90 14.43
CA VAL A 38 2.22 -5.34 14.33
C VAL A 38 2.39 -4.58 13.03
N LEU A 39 1.89 -5.12 11.92
CA LEU A 39 1.94 -4.46 10.63
C LEU A 39 1.18 -3.13 10.61
N SER A 40 0.04 -3.05 11.30
CA SER A 40 -0.72 -1.81 11.44
C SER A 40 -0.02 -0.77 12.32
N GLU A 41 0.69 -1.21 13.36
CA GLU A 41 1.50 -0.33 14.23
C GLU A 41 2.73 0.19 13.47
N LEU A 42 3.43 -0.68 12.74
CA LEU A 42 4.57 -0.31 11.88
C LEU A 42 4.14 0.71 10.81
N SER A 43 2.98 0.53 10.18
CA SER A 43 2.47 1.47 9.19
C SER A 43 2.20 2.87 9.77
N MET A 44 1.98 3.01 11.07
CA MET A 44 1.68 4.28 11.72
C MET A 44 2.89 4.95 12.35
N HIS A 45 3.74 4.17 13.03
CA HIS A 45 4.86 4.69 13.80
C HIS A 45 6.16 4.71 13.00
N GLU A 46 6.32 3.79 12.04
CA GLU A 46 7.60 3.52 11.38
C GLU A 46 7.46 3.54 9.85
N PRO A 47 7.29 4.72 9.23
CA PRO A 47 7.04 4.84 7.79
C PRO A 47 8.21 4.30 6.95
N TYR A 48 9.46 4.44 7.43
CA TYR A 48 10.64 3.93 6.73
C TYR A 48 10.70 2.39 6.71
N SER A 49 10.43 1.76 7.86
CA SER A 49 10.36 0.30 7.99
C SER A 49 9.22 -0.27 7.15
N PHE A 50 8.05 0.39 7.17
CA PHE A 50 6.91 -0.02 6.35
C PHE A 50 7.23 0.09 4.84
N LYS A 51 7.91 1.15 4.41
CA LYS A 51 8.36 1.29 3.02
C LYS A 51 9.29 0.16 2.59
N ALA A 52 10.24 -0.24 3.43
CA ALA A 52 11.14 -1.36 3.13
C ALA A 52 10.37 -2.67 2.90
N LEU A 53 9.35 -2.96 3.73
CA LEU A 53 8.47 -4.11 3.56
C LEU A 53 7.68 -4.04 2.25
N VAL A 54 7.20 -2.85 1.88
CA VAL A 54 6.50 -2.63 0.61
C VAL A 54 7.44 -2.88 -0.57
N ASP A 55 8.68 -2.41 -0.51
CA ASP A 55 9.68 -2.60 -1.56
C ASP A 55 10.03 -4.10 -1.74
N VAL A 56 10.19 -4.83 -0.63
CA VAL A 56 10.39 -6.29 -0.63
C VAL A 56 9.20 -7.02 -1.25
N SER A 57 7.98 -6.69 -0.80
CA SER A 57 6.74 -7.27 -1.34
C SER A 57 6.59 -7.01 -2.84
N ARG A 58 6.90 -5.79 -3.30
CA ARG A 58 6.86 -5.39 -4.71
C ARG A 58 7.86 -6.16 -5.56
N LYS A 59 9.07 -6.41 -5.04
CA LYS A 59 10.10 -7.22 -5.72
C LYS A 59 9.64 -8.67 -5.87
N SER A 60 8.99 -9.23 -4.85
CA SER A 60 8.50 -10.61 -4.87
C SER A 60 7.30 -10.80 -5.80
N PHE A 61 6.37 -9.85 -5.76
CA PHE A 61 5.12 -9.91 -6.50
C PHE A 61 4.82 -8.57 -7.18
N PRO A 62 5.10 -8.44 -8.48
CA PRO A 62 4.80 -7.21 -9.25
C PRO A 62 3.30 -7.08 -9.59
N GLY A 63 2.46 -8.02 -9.14
CA GLY A 63 1.05 -8.13 -9.50
C GLY A 63 0.16 -7.11 -8.80
N ASN A 64 0.26 -5.83 -9.18
CA ASN A 64 -0.85 -4.97 -9.63
C ASN A 64 -0.29 -3.55 -9.79
N LYS A 65 -0.19 -3.15 -11.05
CA LYS A 65 0.18 -1.80 -11.47
C LYS A 65 -1.00 -0.82 -11.45
N ASN A 66 -2.19 -1.21 -10.95
CA ASN A 66 -3.39 -0.37 -10.99
C ASN A 66 -3.88 0.05 -9.60
N VAL A 67 -3.12 0.94 -8.96
CA VAL A 67 -3.70 1.98 -8.08
C VAL A 67 -3.26 3.35 -8.59
N VAL A 68 -3.28 3.55 -9.92
CA VAL A 68 -3.32 4.89 -10.50
C VAL A 68 -4.80 5.27 -10.60
N GLN A 69 -5.34 5.88 -9.55
CA GLN A 69 -6.38 6.92 -9.66
C GLN A 69 -6.64 7.58 -8.31
N ALA A 70 -5.68 8.38 -7.87
CA ALA A 70 -5.96 9.62 -7.15
C ALA A 70 -5.31 10.79 -7.93
N SER A 71 -5.71 10.90 -9.20
CA SER A 71 -5.55 12.12 -9.99
C SER A 71 -6.82 12.26 -10.85
N ARG A 72 -7.92 12.66 -10.19
CA ARG A 72 -8.96 13.47 -10.85
C ARG A 72 -8.67 14.93 -10.52
N LYS A 73 -7.62 15.49 -11.11
CA LYS A 73 -7.46 16.94 -11.34
C LYS A 73 -6.45 17.13 -12.46
N VAL A 74 -6.91 17.07 -13.71
CA VAL A 74 -6.27 17.76 -14.85
C VAL A 74 -7.39 18.22 -15.79
N ASP A 75 -7.61 19.54 -15.74
CA ASP A 75 -8.13 20.49 -16.75
C ASP A 75 -9.50 20.30 -17.44
N ILE A 76 -10.46 21.16 -17.06
CA ILE A 76 -11.63 21.50 -17.91
C ILE A 76 -11.68 23.02 -18.23
N SER A 77 -10.74 23.85 -17.77
CA SER A 77 -10.82 25.31 -18.01
C SER A 77 -9.85 25.88 -19.04
N SER A 78 -9.10 25.05 -19.77
CA SER A 78 -8.41 25.48 -21.00
C SER A 78 -9.32 25.48 -22.24
N ILE A 79 -10.65 25.41 -22.07
CA ILE A 79 -11.62 25.27 -23.17
C ILE A 79 -12.29 26.59 -23.59
N ASN A 80 -12.13 27.69 -22.86
CA ASN A 80 -12.65 28.99 -23.30
C ASN A 80 -11.49 29.95 -23.60
N ALA A 81 -10.96 29.77 -24.81
CA ALA A 81 -10.41 30.87 -25.61
C ALA A 81 -11.51 31.90 -25.93
#